data_AF-A0A2D4SL88-F1
#
_entry.id   AF-A0A2D4SL88-F1
#
_cell.length_a   1.000
_cell.length_b   1.000
_cell.length_c   1.000
_cell.angle_alpha   90.00
_cell.angle_beta   90.00
_cell.angle_gamma   90.00
#
_symmetry.space_group_name_H-M   'P 1'
#
loop_
_entity.id
_entity.type
_entity.pdbx_description
1 polymer ?
#
loop_
_entity_poly.entity_id
_entity_poly.type
_entity_poly.pdbx_seq_one_letter_code
_entity_poly.pdbx_strand_id
1 'polypeptide(L)'
;MIWFMLSCSNPPEPFFEMDTIGLRRISLAIKGTLPTIDEYNRIIQDPSQIDIILDEYISSEWHERRMTGIFADWTKNRIDRFNISEEDYQLSSSTTYDFLQSVGEETPRLMTYYATQDLDWRMVVQSPFTMANDILLSIWPLESLEDESGGWHKAKYTDGRPPLGILMNNGLWWRYYTTPNNFNRSRASVMAELFLCTDYRTRPISFEATSLLEHEDFNDTIQSNEACIGCHNTLDPLAAAFFGFWWYDIYDTAEMSRYHPEREFLGESLLNIDMAYFGIPMASPTALGGLVAQDPRFTQCTTKRIYHALTHVDDTKFAEKQHLHEIFEQSDFRISALIKEIVKMPTFHEQENRILTAQQLASSIEELTGFVWTEDNIHLLENDIIGYRKMLGGADGLEITSPARQTSISRQLTLKRLTQKAALYWAQTLENNNTLPSSLQEDFYQDLFMRIYGEPATDQRKELDLQMFIQIQEEHSNTQAWASLLSVWLRDPLFWSL
;
A
#
# COMPACT_ATOMS: atom_id res chain seq x y z
N MET A 1 -56.05 -10.27 7.83
CA MET A 1 -54.97 -10.51 8.80
C MET A 1 -53.67 -10.18 8.08
N ILE A 2 -53.25 -8.92 8.14
CA ILE A 2 -52.09 -8.39 7.42
C ILE A 2 -50.92 -8.41 8.41
N TRP A 3 -49.93 -9.26 8.16
CA TRP A 3 -48.69 -9.28 8.91
C TRP A 3 -47.80 -8.13 8.41
N PHE A 4 -47.66 -7.10 9.25
CA PHE A 4 -46.60 -6.11 9.10
C PHE A 4 -45.27 -6.77 9.48
N MET A 5 -44.39 -6.97 8.51
CA MET A 5 -42.98 -7.22 8.76
C MET A 5 -42.35 -5.90 9.23
N LEU A 6 -42.24 -5.75 10.54
CA LEU A 6 -41.36 -4.75 11.16
C LEU A 6 -39.93 -5.22 10.91
N SER A 7 -39.25 -4.61 9.94
CA SER A 7 -37.79 -4.69 9.86
C SER A 7 -37.23 -4.09 11.14
N CYS A 8 -36.43 -4.87 11.87
CA CYS A 8 -35.57 -4.34 12.93
C CYS A 8 -34.56 -3.39 12.28
N SER A 9 -34.90 -2.11 12.17
CA SER A 9 -33.88 -1.08 12.05
C SER A 9 -33.09 -1.13 13.35
N ASN A 10 -31.84 -1.59 13.29
CA ASN A 10 -30.92 -1.40 14.40
C ASN A 10 -31.00 0.07 14.84
N PRO A 11 -31.03 0.37 16.15
CA PRO A 11 -30.90 1.75 16.58
C PRO A 11 -29.65 2.35 15.92
N PRO A 12 -29.70 3.62 15.47
CA PRO A 12 -28.51 4.27 14.95
C PRO A 12 -27.40 4.10 15.97
N GLU A 13 -26.25 3.59 15.53
CA GLU A 13 -25.08 3.47 16.40
C GLU A 13 -24.82 4.83 17.06
N PRO A 14 -24.41 4.86 18.34
CA PRO A 14 -24.17 6.11 19.04
C PRO A 14 -23.25 7.01 18.21
N PHE A 15 -23.65 8.26 18.06
CA PHE A 15 -22.88 9.27 17.33
C PHE A 15 -21.50 9.37 17.98
N PHE A 16 -20.45 9.02 17.23
CA PHE A 16 -19.07 9.24 17.66
C PHE A 16 -18.83 10.75 17.68
N GLU A 17 -18.55 11.31 18.86
CA GLU A 17 -18.19 12.72 18.99
C GLU A 17 -16.72 12.87 18.59
N MET A 18 -16.46 13.60 17.50
CA MET A 18 -15.12 13.79 16.97
C MET A 18 -14.28 14.65 17.92
N ASP A 19 -13.19 14.08 18.44
CA ASP A 19 -12.21 14.78 19.25
C ASP A 19 -10.84 14.84 18.53
N THR A 20 -9.85 15.45 19.20
CA THR A 20 -8.52 15.66 18.63
C THR A 20 -7.74 14.34 18.48
N ILE A 21 -7.96 13.38 19.39
CA ILE A 21 -7.37 12.04 19.27
C ILE A 21 -7.96 11.30 18.06
N GLY A 22 -9.28 11.36 17.88
CA GLY A 22 -9.99 10.85 16.72
C GLY A 22 -9.49 11.49 15.42
N LEU A 23 -9.31 12.80 15.38
CA LEU A 23 -8.74 13.50 14.23
C LEU A 23 -7.30 13.02 13.92
N ARG A 24 -6.48 12.84 14.96
CA ARG A 24 -5.13 12.29 14.81
C ARG A 24 -5.16 10.89 14.20
N ARG A 25 -6.07 10.03 14.68
CA ARG A 25 -6.29 8.69 14.12
C ARG A 25 -6.64 8.73 12.63
N ILE A 26 -7.55 9.63 12.26
CA ILE A 26 -8.00 9.81 10.87
C ILE A 26 -6.87 10.31 9.98
N SER A 27 -6.14 11.35 10.42
CA SER A 27 -5.06 11.95 9.63
C SER A 27 -3.97 10.94 9.30
N LEU A 28 -3.49 10.20 10.30
CA LEU A 28 -2.46 9.19 10.10
C LEU A 28 -2.97 8.00 9.27
N ALA A 29 -4.26 7.67 9.29
CA ALA A 29 -4.82 6.63 8.43
C ALA A 29 -4.92 7.08 6.96
N ILE A 30 -5.40 8.30 6.70
CA ILE A 30 -5.67 8.83 5.34
C ILE A 30 -4.44 9.47 4.69
N LYS A 31 -3.75 10.36 5.40
CA LYS A 31 -2.57 11.10 4.93
C LYS A 31 -1.25 10.42 5.31
N GLY A 32 -1.24 9.63 6.38
CA GLY A 32 0.02 9.10 6.94
C GLY A 32 0.85 10.12 7.71
N THR A 33 0.30 11.31 7.98
CA THR A 33 0.95 12.41 8.69
C THR A 33 0.09 12.87 9.88
N LEU A 34 0.68 13.67 10.77
CA LEU A 34 -0.02 14.27 11.90
C LEU A 34 -0.92 15.43 11.44
N PRO A 35 -2.02 15.72 12.16
CA PRO A 35 -2.77 16.94 11.93
C PRO A 35 -1.94 18.19 12.24
N THR A 36 -2.26 19.28 11.54
CA THR A 36 -1.75 20.62 11.87
C THR A 36 -2.48 21.20 13.08
N ILE A 37 -1.90 22.23 13.70
CA ILE A 37 -2.55 22.96 14.80
C ILE A 37 -3.84 23.64 14.35
N ASP A 38 -3.90 24.14 13.13
CA ASP A 38 -5.13 24.72 12.59
C ASP A 38 -6.23 23.68 12.41
N GLU A 39 -5.90 22.46 11.97
CA GLU A 39 -6.84 21.35 11.88
C GLU A 39 -7.37 20.94 13.26
N TYR A 40 -6.51 20.86 14.28
CA TYR A 40 -6.95 20.62 15.67
C TYR A 40 -7.86 21.74 16.17
N ASN A 41 -7.49 22.99 15.98
CA ASN A 41 -8.27 24.15 16.41
C ASN A 41 -9.66 24.18 15.76
N ARG A 42 -9.77 23.78 14.48
CA ARG A 42 -11.07 23.67 13.80
C ARG A 42 -11.99 22.65 14.47
N ILE A 43 -11.49 21.46 14.81
CA ILE A 43 -12.28 20.43 15.50
C ILE A 43 -12.64 20.83 16.94
N ILE A 44 -11.72 21.46 17.66
CA ILE A 44 -11.99 21.97 19.02
C ILE A 44 -13.11 23.03 19.00
N GLN A 45 -13.13 23.89 17.98
CA GLN A 45 -14.15 24.92 17.82
C GLN A 45 -15.48 24.36 17.32
N ASP A 46 -15.44 23.43 16.38
CA ASP A 46 -16.60 22.84 15.73
C ASP A 46 -16.31 21.42 15.23
N PRO A 47 -16.68 20.37 15.98
CA PRO A 47 -16.50 18.97 15.57
C PRO A 47 -17.20 18.61 14.25
N SER A 48 -18.20 19.39 13.80
CA SER A 48 -18.88 19.15 12.53
C SER A 48 -18.03 19.50 11.30
N GLN A 49 -16.88 20.16 11.48
CA GLN A 49 -15.90 20.44 10.42
C GLN A 49 -15.23 19.18 9.86
N ILE A 50 -15.40 18.02 10.50
CA ILE A 50 -14.73 16.78 10.11
C ILE A 50 -14.94 16.43 8.64
N ASP A 51 -16.14 16.63 8.09
CA ASP A 51 -16.42 16.28 6.69
C ASP A 51 -15.58 17.11 5.71
N ILE A 52 -15.40 18.40 6.01
CA ILE A 52 -14.57 19.31 5.21
C ILE A 52 -13.10 18.90 5.33
N ILE A 53 -12.64 18.57 6.54
CA ILE A 53 -11.26 18.12 6.76
C ILE A 53 -10.99 16.80 6.05
N LEU A 54 -11.95 15.86 6.02
CA LEU A 54 -11.82 14.61 5.28
C LEU A 54 -11.67 14.86 3.77
N ASP A 55 -12.42 15.81 3.20
CA ASP A 55 -12.31 16.21 1.80
C ASP A 55 -10.92 16.81 1.50
N GLU A 56 -10.43 17.68 2.39
CA GLU A 56 -9.08 18.25 2.31
C GLU A 56 -8.00 17.15 2.40
N TYR A 57 -8.19 16.15 3.27
CA TYR A 57 -7.24 15.06 3.39
C TYR A 57 -7.19 14.21 2.12
N ILE A 58 -8.34 13.82 1.60
CA ILE A 58 -8.44 12.97 0.39
C ILE A 58 -7.88 13.67 -0.85
N SER A 59 -7.97 15.00 -0.92
CA SER A 59 -7.41 15.78 -2.03
C SER A 59 -5.92 16.12 -1.88
N SER A 60 -5.28 15.76 -0.76
CA SER A 60 -3.89 16.11 -0.49
C SER A 60 -2.86 15.19 -1.18
N GLU A 61 -1.69 15.73 -1.47
CA GLU A 61 -0.54 14.93 -1.98
C GLU A 61 -0.10 13.84 -0.99
N TRP A 62 -0.28 14.09 0.32
CA TRP A 62 0.00 13.08 1.35
C TRP A 62 -0.93 11.88 1.25
N HIS A 63 -2.20 12.10 0.88
CA HIS A 63 -3.11 10.99 0.61
C HIS A 63 -2.68 10.17 -0.60
N GLU A 64 -2.21 10.83 -1.67
CA GLU A 64 -1.66 10.12 -2.84
C GLU A 64 -0.46 9.23 -2.46
N ARG A 65 0.50 9.78 -1.69
CA ARG A 65 1.64 9.01 -1.17
C ARG A 65 1.16 7.84 -0.31
N ARG A 66 0.21 8.08 0.60
CA ARG A 66 -0.34 7.04 1.48
C ARG A 66 -1.01 5.92 0.70
N MET A 67 -1.85 6.24 -0.28
CA MET A 67 -2.51 5.26 -1.14
C MET A 67 -1.51 4.45 -1.97
N THR A 68 -0.46 5.08 -2.49
CA THR A 68 0.62 4.37 -3.20
C THR A 68 1.29 3.34 -2.31
N GLY A 69 1.55 3.68 -1.03
CA GLY A 69 2.09 2.73 -0.07
C GLY A 69 1.12 1.59 0.27
N ILE A 70 -0.18 1.89 0.47
CA ILE A 70 -1.22 0.86 0.68
C ILE A 70 -1.26 -0.11 -0.50
N PHE A 71 -1.22 0.40 -1.73
CA PHE A 71 -1.28 -0.45 -2.92
C PHE A 71 0.03 -1.18 -3.20
N ALA A 72 1.18 -0.61 -2.82
CA ALA A 72 2.45 -1.32 -2.83
C ALA A 72 2.46 -2.48 -1.83
N ASP A 73 1.91 -2.29 -0.62
CA ASP A 73 1.76 -3.36 0.37
C ASP A 73 0.73 -4.42 -0.08
N TRP A 74 -0.37 -4.00 -0.71
CA TRP A 74 -1.36 -4.90 -1.30
C TRP A 74 -0.69 -5.79 -2.35
N THR A 75 -0.05 -5.18 -3.36
CA THR A 75 0.51 -5.88 -4.51
C THR A 75 1.87 -6.51 -4.24
N LYS A 76 2.56 -6.12 -3.16
CA LYS A 76 3.90 -6.58 -2.79
C LYS A 76 4.95 -6.33 -3.90
N ASN A 77 4.75 -5.27 -4.68
CA ASN A 77 5.60 -4.94 -5.83
C ASN A 77 6.87 -4.15 -5.46
N ARG A 78 6.88 -3.44 -4.32
CA ARG A 78 8.09 -2.78 -3.82
C ARG A 78 9.04 -3.83 -3.26
N ILE A 79 9.88 -4.36 -4.13
CA ILE A 79 10.97 -5.28 -3.79
C ILE A 79 12.29 -4.64 -4.19
N ASP A 80 13.34 -4.93 -3.45
CA ASP A 80 14.66 -4.34 -3.71
C ASP A 80 15.52 -5.17 -4.66
N ARG A 81 14.93 -6.17 -5.33
CA ARG A 81 15.63 -6.99 -6.32
C ARG A 81 14.66 -7.64 -7.29
N PHE A 82 14.89 -7.44 -8.59
CA PHE A 82 14.26 -8.20 -9.66
C PHE A 82 15.27 -9.18 -10.30
N ASN A 83 14.80 -10.02 -11.22
CA ASN A 83 15.69 -10.91 -11.99
C ASN A 83 16.57 -10.14 -12.98
N ILE A 84 16.14 -8.94 -13.36
CA ILE A 84 16.86 -7.99 -14.20
C ILE A 84 17.20 -6.75 -13.37
N SER A 85 18.36 -6.18 -13.64
CA SER A 85 18.91 -4.99 -13.01
C SER A 85 18.97 -3.79 -13.96
N GLU A 86 19.28 -2.64 -13.41
CA GLU A 86 19.56 -1.41 -14.15
C GLU A 86 20.76 -1.57 -15.10
N GLU A 87 21.75 -2.40 -14.75
CA GLU A 87 22.93 -2.65 -15.59
C GLU A 87 22.57 -3.34 -16.91
N ASP A 88 21.56 -4.21 -16.90
CA ASP A 88 21.08 -4.90 -18.10
C ASP A 88 20.47 -3.93 -19.14
N TYR A 89 20.09 -2.73 -18.70
CA TYR A 89 19.64 -1.61 -19.56
C TYR A 89 20.73 -0.56 -19.78
N GLN A 90 21.97 -0.81 -19.36
CA GLN A 90 23.09 0.13 -19.46
C GLN A 90 22.86 1.44 -18.68
N LEU A 91 22.04 1.40 -17.63
CA LEU A 91 21.88 2.50 -16.70
C LEU A 91 23.05 2.53 -15.70
N SER A 92 23.25 3.67 -15.06
CA SER A 92 24.31 3.83 -14.04
C SER A 92 23.93 3.07 -12.76
N SER A 93 24.89 2.46 -12.07
CA SER A 93 24.65 1.89 -10.73
C SER A 93 24.23 2.92 -9.68
N SER A 94 24.40 4.22 -9.96
CA SER A 94 23.81 5.27 -9.12
C SER A 94 22.29 5.35 -9.21
N THR A 95 21.66 4.72 -10.20
CA THR A 95 20.20 4.70 -10.40
C THR A 95 19.54 3.40 -9.92
N THR A 96 20.27 2.50 -9.27
CA THR A 96 19.73 1.21 -8.80
C THR A 96 18.46 1.39 -7.98
N TYR A 97 18.45 2.31 -7.02
CA TYR A 97 17.28 2.57 -6.19
C TYR A 97 16.10 3.13 -7.00
N ASP A 98 16.35 4.15 -7.82
CA ASP A 98 15.32 4.75 -8.65
C ASP A 98 14.74 3.74 -9.65
N PHE A 99 15.57 2.85 -10.20
CA PHE A 99 15.15 1.76 -11.07
C PHE A 99 14.21 0.79 -10.34
N LEU A 100 14.62 0.28 -9.18
CA LEU A 100 13.82 -0.64 -8.38
C LEU A 100 12.48 0.00 -7.98
N GLN A 101 12.50 1.26 -7.56
CA GLN A 101 11.30 2.01 -7.22
C GLN A 101 10.39 2.19 -8.43
N SER A 102 10.95 2.56 -9.58
CA SER A 102 10.19 2.77 -10.83
C SER A 102 9.48 1.48 -11.25
N VAL A 103 10.18 0.35 -11.30
CA VAL A 103 9.57 -0.93 -11.65
C VAL A 103 8.53 -1.36 -10.62
N GLY A 104 8.83 -1.23 -9.32
CA GLY A 104 7.95 -1.63 -8.24
C GLY A 104 6.70 -0.75 -8.07
N GLU A 105 6.73 0.49 -8.54
CA GLU A 105 5.62 1.44 -8.36
C GLU A 105 4.68 1.55 -9.56
N GLU A 106 5.00 1.01 -10.74
CA GLU A 106 4.13 1.08 -11.93
C GLU A 106 2.66 0.71 -11.60
N THR A 107 2.47 -0.47 -11.00
CA THR A 107 1.15 -0.99 -10.63
C THR A 107 0.48 -0.20 -9.50
N PRO A 108 1.14 0.02 -8.34
CA PRO A 108 0.59 0.88 -7.28
C PRO A 108 0.20 2.29 -7.76
N ARG A 109 0.97 2.90 -8.66
CA ARG A 109 0.69 4.25 -9.17
C ARG A 109 -0.57 4.30 -10.01
N LEU A 110 -0.83 3.29 -10.85
CA LEU A 110 -2.09 3.20 -11.59
C LEU A 110 -3.28 3.04 -10.64
N MET A 111 -3.14 2.20 -9.63
CA MET A 111 -4.15 2.04 -8.57
C MET A 111 -4.40 3.36 -7.83
N THR A 112 -3.35 4.06 -7.43
CA THR A 112 -3.42 5.38 -6.78
C THR A 112 -4.12 6.40 -7.66
N TYR A 113 -3.82 6.45 -8.96
CA TYR A 113 -4.49 7.36 -9.88
C TYR A 113 -6.01 7.18 -9.83
N TYR A 114 -6.53 5.94 -9.95
CA TYR A 114 -7.98 5.70 -9.89
C TYR A 114 -8.57 6.04 -8.51
N ALA A 115 -7.87 5.74 -7.42
CA ALA A 115 -8.35 6.01 -6.07
C ALA A 115 -8.41 7.52 -5.75
N THR A 116 -7.38 8.28 -6.14
CA THR A 116 -7.21 9.70 -5.76
C THR A 116 -7.90 10.67 -6.71
N GLN A 117 -8.04 10.28 -7.98
CA GLN A 117 -8.89 11.00 -8.94
C GLN A 117 -10.38 10.67 -8.77
N ASP A 118 -10.70 9.87 -7.75
CA ASP A 118 -12.04 9.43 -7.39
C ASP A 118 -12.81 8.86 -8.59
N LEU A 119 -12.15 7.96 -9.34
CA LEU A 119 -12.70 7.32 -10.53
C LEU A 119 -13.34 5.96 -10.19
N ASP A 120 -14.13 5.40 -11.11
CA ASP A 120 -14.69 4.04 -10.94
C ASP A 120 -13.55 3.04 -10.81
N TRP A 121 -13.43 2.42 -9.63
CA TRP A 121 -12.34 1.52 -9.30
C TRP A 121 -12.21 0.33 -10.26
N ARG A 122 -13.30 -0.12 -10.89
CA ARG A 122 -13.29 -1.22 -11.86
C ARG A 122 -12.46 -0.93 -13.10
N MET A 123 -12.16 0.34 -13.35
CA MET A 123 -11.29 0.74 -14.46
C MET A 123 -9.83 0.41 -14.21
N VAL A 124 -9.40 0.11 -12.98
CA VAL A 124 -8.01 -0.25 -12.68
C VAL A 124 -7.55 -1.52 -13.42
N VAL A 125 -8.48 -2.44 -13.72
CA VAL A 125 -8.25 -3.67 -14.51
C VAL A 125 -8.72 -3.56 -15.97
N GLN A 126 -9.12 -2.36 -16.41
CA GLN A 126 -9.59 -2.08 -17.78
C GLN A 126 -8.94 -0.82 -18.38
N SER A 127 -7.94 -0.26 -17.70
CA SER A 127 -7.31 1.00 -18.09
C SER A 127 -6.58 0.85 -19.42
N PRO A 128 -6.73 1.82 -20.34
CA PRO A 128 -6.00 1.83 -21.60
C PRO A 128 -4.57 2.38 -21.49
N PHE A 129 -4.17 2.80 -20.30
CA PHE A 129 -2.85 3.33 -20.00
C PHE A 129 -2.31 2.74 -18.70
N THR A 130 -1.00 2.87 -18.51
CA THR A 130 -0.28 2.66 -17.25
C THR A 130 0.30 3.98 -16.76
N MET A 131 0.97 3.96 -15.61
CA MET A 131 1.74 5.10 -15.12
C MET A 131 3.22 4.85 -15.36
N ALA A 132 3.94 5.85 -15.86
CA ALA A 132 5.37 5.77 -16.10
C ALA A 132 6.10 7.03 -15.65
N ASN A 133 7.40 6.86 -15.41
CA ASN A 133 8.35 7.95 -15.26
C ASN A 133 9.47 7.79 -16.31
N ASP A 134 10.45 8.69 -16.26
CA ASP A 134 11.54 8.73 -17.26
C ASP A 134 12.34 7.42 -17.32
N ILE A 135 12.53 6.72 -16.19
CA ILE A 135 13.20 5.42 -16.18
C ILE A 135 12.37 4.40 -16.95
N LEU A 136 11.09 4.25 -16.64
CA LEU A 136 10.22 3.27 -17.31
C LEU A 136 10.10 3.55 -18.82
N LEU A 137 9.98 4.82 -19.21
CA LEU A 137 9.97 5.22 -20.62
C LEU A 137 11.27 4.86 -21.35
N SER A 138 12.41 4.84 -20.64
CA SER A 138 13.71 4.50 -21.22
C SER A 138 13.97 3.00 -21.38
N ILE A 139 13.35 2.16 -20.54
CA ILE A 139 13.65 0.71 -20.48
C ILE A 139 12.56 -0.18 -21.11
N TRP A 140 11.31 0.31 -21.18
CA TRP A 140 10.16 -0.46 -21.67
C TRP A 140 9.59 0.13 -22.96
N PRO A 141 8.80 -0.66 -23.74
CA PRO A 141 8.17 -0.17 -24.96
C PRO A 141 6.96 0.73 -24.64
N LEU A 142 7.20 1.86 -23.99
CA LEU A 142 6.21 2.84 -23.54
C LEU A 142 6.28 4.14 -24.34
N GLU A 143 5.13 4.74 -24.59
CA GLU A 143 4.99 6.12 -25.07
C GLU A 143 4.26 6.96 -24.03
N SER A 144 4.76 8.18 -23.77
CA SER A 144 4.04 9.15 -22.94
C SER A 144 2.74 9.57 -23.64
N LEU A 145 1.67 9.71 -22.87
CA LEU A 145 0.40 10.31 -23.33
C LEU A 145 0.29 11.80 -23.00
N GLU A 146 1.33 12.36 -22.38
CA GLU A 146 1.38 13.73 -21.90
C GLU A 146 2.61 14.45 -22.50
N ASP A 147 2.43 15.74 -22.83
CA ASP A 147 3.45 16.55 -23.51
C ASP A 147 4.60 16.98 -22.58
N GLU A 148 4.37 17.00 -21.27
CA GLU A 148 5.37 17.37 -20.26
C GLU A 148 6.10 16.13 -19.73
N SER A 149 7.43 16.16 -19.76
CA SER A 149 8.29 15.13 -19.20
C SER A 149 8.66 15.46 -17.75
N GLY A 150 8.57 14.48 -16.86
CA GLY A 150 9.03 14.56 -15.48
C GLY A 150 8.05 13.95 -14.48
N GLY A 151 8.57 13.14 -13.55
CA GLY A 151 7.73 12.46 -12.55
C GLY A 151 6.83 11.37 -13.14
N TRP A 152 5.80 11.00 -12.39
CA TRP A 152 4.84 9.96 -12.79
C TRP A 152 3.69 10.55 -13.62
N HIS A 153 3.47 10.02 -14.81
CA HIS A 153 2.43 10.48 -15.74
C HIS A 153 1.85 9.29 -16.53
N LYS A 154 0.77 9.53 -17.29
CA LYS A 154 0.15 8.46 -18.08
C LYS A 154 1.01 8.08 -19.27
N ALA A 155 1.18 6.78 -19.47
CA ALA A 155 1.88 6.22 -20.61
C ALA A 155 1.16 4.99 -21.15
N LYS A 156 1.49 4.58 -22.37
CA LYS A 156 0.88 3.43 -23.03
C LYS A 156 1.94 2.48 -23.56
N TYR A 157 1.70 1.19 -23.39
CA TYR A 157 2.53 0.15 -24.02
C TYR A 157 2.30 0.10 -25.53
N THR A 158 3.39 -0.08 -26.28
CA THR A 158 3.43 -0.10 -27.74
C THR A 158 3.68 -1.48 -28.32
N ASP A 159 3.76 -2.52 -27.48
CA ASP A 159 4.09 -3.90 -27.85
C ASP A 159 2.87 -4.78 -28.18
N GLY A 160 1.70 -4.17 -28.37
CA GLY A 160 0.48 -4.86 -28.82
C GLY A 160 -0.29 -5.56 -27.71
N ARG A 161 0.11 -5.42 -26.44
CA ARG A 161 -0.65 -5.95 -25.30
C ARG A 161 -2.06 -5.35 -25.21
N PRO A 162 -3.05 -6.11 -24.71
CA PRO A 162 -4.39 -5.58 -24.55
C PRO A 162 -4.45 -4.52 -23.42
N PRO A 163 -5.33 -3.51 -23.53
CA PRO A 163 -5.46 -2.42 -22.57
C PRO A 163 -6.24 -2.84 -21.31
N LEU A 164 -5.65 -3.67 -20.43
CA LEU A 164 -6.32 -4.22 -19.24
C LEU A 164 -5.75 -3.69 -17.91
N GLY A 165 -5.27 -2.45 -17.92
CA GLY A 165 -4.67 -1.78 -16.77
C GLY A 165 -3.63 -2.63 -16.05
N ILE A 166 -3.77 -2.75 -14.72
CA ILE A 166 -2.77 -3.42 -13.88
C ILE A 166 -2.54 -4.90 -14.22
N LEU A 167 -3.49 -5.57 -14.88
CA LEU A 167 -3.33 -6.96 -15.31
C LEU A 167 -2.33 -7.10 -16.46
N MET A 168 -1.97 -5.98 -17.08
CA MET A 168 -1.06 -5.90 -18.23
C MET A 168 0.16 -5.02 -17.92
N ASN A 169 0.48 -4.79 -16.65
CA ASN A 169 1.68 -4.05 -16.22
C ASN A 169 2.90 -4.97 -16.08
N ASN A 170 4.08 -4.47 -16.48
CA ASN A 170 5.33 -5.21 -16.31
C ASN A 170 5.71 -5.34 -14.83
N GLY A 171 5.58 -4.27 -14.03
CA GLY A 171 5.96 -4.26 -12.62
C GLY A 171 5.31 -5.38 -11.81
N LEU A 172 4.04 -5.68 -12.05
CA LEU A 172 3.33 -6.80 -11.41
C LEU A 172 3.91 -8.16 -11.81
N TRP A 173 4.16 -8.38 -13.10
CA TRP A 173 4.60 -9.67 -13.60
C TRP A 173 6.11 -9.91 -13.52
N TRP A 174 6.90 -8.86 -13.30
CA TRP A 174 8.29 -8.93 -12.85
C TRP A 174 8.38 -9.40 -11.41
N ARG A 175 7.55 -8.86 -10.52
CA ARG A 175 7.44 -9.34 -9.15
C ARG A 175 6.98 -10.79 -9.11
N TYR A 176 5.89 -11.09 -9.81
CA TYR A 176 5.27 -12.41 -9.87
C TYR A 176 5.62 -13.11 -11.17
N TYR A 177 6.90 -13.39 -11.34
CA TYR A 177 7.39 -14.15 -12.48
C TYR A 177 6.86 -15.59 -12.47
N THR A 178 6.89 -16.22 -13.64
CA THR A 178 6.59 -17.64 -13.82
C THR A 178 7.83 -18.37 -14.31
N THR A 179 7.81 -19.70 -14.24
CA THR A 179 8.84 -20.53 -14.87
C THR A 179 8.25 -21.25 -16.08
N PRO A 180 9.08 -21.72 -17.04
CA PRO A 180 8.58 -22.48 -18.18
C PRO A 180 7.66 -23.64 -17.79
N ASN A 181 7.99 -24.36 -16.70
CA ASN A 181 7.20 -25.50 -16.23
C ASN A 181 5.94 -25.11 -15.41
N ASN A 182 5.86 -23.87 -14.93
CA ASN A 182 4.70 -23.40 -14.16
C ASN A 182 3.55 -22.96 -15.08
N PHE A 183 3.84 -22.60 -16.33
CA PHE A 183 2.84 -22.22 -17.33
C PHE A 183 1.87 -21.13 -16.84
N ASN A 184 2.39 -20.08 -16.19
CA ASN A 184 1.62 -18.96 -15.63
C ASN A 184 0.63 -19.28 -14.49
N ARG A 185 0.59 -20.52 -13.96
CA ARG A 185 -0.27 -20.86 -12.81
C ARG A 185 -0.01 -19.97 -11.60
N SER A 186 1.24 -19.58 -11.36
CA SER A 186 1.58 -18.64 -10.28
C SER A 186 0.94 -17.25 -10.51
N ARG A 187 0.89 -16.76 -11.75
CA ARG A 187 0.26 -15.45 -12.07
C ARG A 187 -1.25 -15.51 -11.92
N ALA A 188 -1.88 -16.58 -12.41
CA ALA A 188 -3.31 -16.82 -12.21
C ALA A 188 -3.66 -16.90 -10.71
N SER A 189 -2.88 -17.64 -9.92
CA SER A 189 -3.08 -17.73 -8.47
C SER A 189 -2.91 -16.38 -7.77
N VAL A 190 -1.89 -15.61 -8.15
CA VAL A 190 -1.64 -14.28 -7.57
C VAL A 190 -2.75 -13.32 -7.94
N MET A 191 -3.21 -13.31 -9.19
CA MET A 191 -4.35 -12.47 -9.61
C MET A 191 -5.59 -12.77 -8.77
N ALA A 192 -5.93 -14.06 -8.61
CA ALA A 192 -7.06 -14.49 -7.80
C ALA A 192 -6.89 -14.12 -6.31
N GLU A 193 -5.69 -14.25 -5.75
CA GLU A 193 -5.40 -13.88 -4.36
C GLU A 193 -5.50 -12.37 -4.14
N LEU A 194 -4.82 -11.59 -4.99
CA LEU A 194 -4.72 -10.14 -4.84
C LEU A 194 -6.05 -9.46 -5.11
N PHE A 195 -6.76 -9.85 -6.16
CA PHE A 195 -7.91 -9.09 -6.65
C PHE A 195 -9.25 -9.73 -6.34
N LEU A 196 -9.31 -11.04 -6.11
CA LEU A 196 -10.56 -11.75 -5.80
C LEU A 196 -10.56 -12.35 -4.38
N CYS A 197 -9.50 -12.11 -3.61
CA CYS A 197 -9.31 -12.66 -2.26
C CYS A 197 -9.49 -14.19 -2.23
N THR A 198 -9.12 -14.86 -3.32
CA THR A 198 -9.24 -16.31 -3.52
C THR A 198 -7.85 -16.93 -3.48
N ASP A 199 -7.50 -17.60 -2.37
CA ASP A 199 -6.23 -18.30 -2.23
C ASP A 199 -6.38 -19.79 -2.59
N TYR A 200 -5.64 -20.25 -3.59
CA TYR A 200 -5.62 -21.65 -3.99
C TYR A 200 -4.85 -22.53 -2.98
N ARG A 201 -3.91 -21.96 -2.21
CA ARG A 201 -3.03 -22.69 -1.30
C ARG A 201 -3.69 -23.05 0.03
N THR A 202 -4.77 -22.37 0.39
CA THR A 202 -5.54 -22.65 1.61
C THR A 202 -6.57 -23.77 1.39
N ARG A 203 -6.74 -24.26 0.16
CA ARG A 203 -7.67 -25.35 -0.14
C ARG A 203 -7.08 -26.67 0.36
N PRO A 204 -7.78 -27.41 1.23
CA PRO A 204 -7.29 -28.70 1.69
C PRO A 204 -7.31 -29.69 0.54
N ILE A 205 -6.14 -30.20 0.17
CA ILE A 205 -5.98 -31.32 -0.76
C ILE A 205 -5.41 -32.52 0.00
N SER A 206 -5.92 -33.71 -0.30
CA SER A 206 -5.41 -34.97 0.24
C SER A 206 -5.22 -35.92 -0.92
N PHE A 207 -3.98 -36.37 -1.15
CA PHE A 207 -3.66 -37.39 -2.15
C PHE A 207 -2.48 -38.23 -1.67
N GLU A 208 -2.43 -39.47 -2.13
CA GLU A 208 -1.30 -40.37 -1.88
C GLU A 208 -0.15 -40.04 -2.84
N ALA A 209 1.06 -39.80 -2.33
CA ALA A 209 2.21 -39.40 -3.16
C ALA A 209 2.54 -40.44 -4.27
N THR A 210 2.16 -41.70 -4.08
CA THR A 210 2.31 -42.76 -5.09
C THR A 210 1.47 -42.50 -6.34
N SER A 211 0.32 -41.82 -6.22
CA SER A 211 -0.53 -41.46 -7.38
C SER A 211 0.16 -40.49 -8.36
N LEU A 212 1.18 -39.76 -7.91
CA LEU A 212 2.01 -38.89 -8.76
C LEU A 212 3.08 -39.66 -9.54
N LEU A 213 3.42 -40.88 -9.12
CA LEU A 213 4.43 -41.73 -9.76
C LEU A 213 3.82 -42.71 -10.77
N GLU A 214 2.49 -42.80 -10.82
CA GLU A 214 1.74 -43.73 -11.67
C GLU A 214 1.56 -43.22 -13.11
N HIS A 215 1.85 -41.95 -13.39
CA HIS A 215 1.69 -41.34 -14.71
C HIS A 215 3.05 -40.89 -15.27
N GLU A 216 3.28 -41.11 -16.57
CA GLU A 216 4.48 -40.63 -17.26
C GLU A 216 4.43 -39.11 -17.54
N ASP A 217 3.21 -38.54 -17.64
CA ASP A 217 2.98 -37.10 -17.80
C ASP A 217 2.27 -36.52 -16.55
N PHE A 218 2.86 -35.46 -15.98
CA PHE A 218 2.28 -34.72 -14.85
C PHE A 218 0.97 -34.02 -15.23
N ASN A 219 0.80 -33.58 -16.48
CA ASN A 219 -0.45 -32.96 -16.92
C ASN A 219 -1.61 -33.97 -16.91
N ASP A 220 -1.36 -35.22 -17.29
CA ASP A 220 -2.38 -36.28 -17.21
C ASP A 220 -2.82 -36.52 -15.76
N THR A 221 -1.87 -36.53 -14.81
CA THR A 221 -2.21 -36.64 -13.37
C THR A 221 -3.06 -35.46 -12.90
N ILE A 222 -2.73 -34.23 -13.30
CA ILE A 222 -3.48 -33.03 -12.93
C ILE A 222 -4.92 -33.11 -13.44
N GLN A 223 -5.12 -33.62 -14.66
CA GLN A 223 -6.42 -33.67 -15.32
C GLN A 223 -7.28 -34.86 -14.87
N SER A 224 -6.69 -35.93 -14.34
CA SER A 224 -7.41 -37.16 -13.98
C SER A 224 -7.55 -37.38 -12.47
N ASN A 225 -6.69 -36.79 -11.64
CA ASN A 225 -6.73 -36.98 -10.19
C ASN A 225 -7.75 -36.02 -9.55
N GLU A 226 -8.77 -36.57 -8.87
CA GLU A 226 -9.82 -35.79 -8.21
C GLU A 226 -9.28 -34.75 -7.23
N ALA A 227 -8.15 -35.03 -6.56
CA ALA A 227 -7.52 -34.09 -5.64
C ALA A 227 -6.91 -32.86 -6.36
N CYS A 228 -6.51 -33.00 -7.62
CA CYS A 228 -5.90 -31.94 -8.42
C CYS A 228 -6.97 -31.11 -9.16
N ILE A 229 -8.00 -31.77 -9.70
CA ILE A 229 -9.06 -31.14 -10.51
C ILE A 229 -9.74 -29.98 -9.77
N GLY A 230 -9.94 -30.09 -8.45
CA GLY A 230 -10.63 -29.06 -7.65
C GLY A 230 -9.96 -27.69 -7.64
N CYS A 231 -8.65 -27.61 -7.92
CA CYS A 231 -7.95 -26.34 -8.10
C CYS A 231 -7.72 -26.03 -9.59
N HIS A 232 -7.27 -27.03 -10.35
CA HIS A 232 -6.83 -26.86 -11.73
C HIS A 232 -7.95 -26.56 -12.72
N ASN A 233 -9.20 -26.92 -12.42
CA ASN A 233 -10.37 -26.59 -13.24
C ASN A 233 -10.62 -25.09 -13.43
N THR A 234 -10.05 -24.24 -12.57
CA THR A 234 -10.17 -22.78 -12.64
C THR A 234 -8.81 -22.12 -12.76
N LEU A 235 -7.75 -22.73 -12.20
CA LEU A 235 -6.40 -22.19 -12.27
C LEU A 235 -5.79 -22.29 -13.67
N ASP A 236 -5.89 -23.44 -14.33
CA ASP A 236 -5.24 -23.68 -15.63
C ASP A 236 -5.89 -22.87 -16.77
N PRO A 237 -7.24 -22.83 -16.90
CA PRO A 237 -7.89 -21.97 -17.89
C PRO A 237 -7.58 -20.49 -17.70
N LEU A 238 -7.40 -20.04 -16.45
CA LEU A 238 -7.02 -18.67 -16.14
C LEU A 238 -5.55 -18.40 -16.46
N ALA A 239 -4.67 -19.38 -16.18
CA ALA A 239 -3.25 -19.29 -16.48
C ALA A 239 -2.98 -19.17 -18.00
N ALA A 240 -3.80 -19.83 -18.81
CA ALA A 240 -3.72 -19.73 -20.27
C ALA A 240 -3.84 -18.27 -20.78
N ALA A 241 -4.57 -17.39 -20.08
CA ALA A 241 -4.72 -15.99 -20.46
C ALA A 241 -3.46 -15.11 -20.26
N PHE A 242 -2.43 -15.62 -19.56
CA PHE A 242 -1.21 -14.86 -19.24
C PHE A 242 -0.02 -15.21 -20.13
N PHE A 243 -0.22 -16.00 -21.18
CA PHE A 243 0.90 -16.47 -22.02
C PHE A 243 1.58 -15.38 -22.85
N GLY A 244 0.95 -14.23 -23.06
CA GLY A 244 1.65 -13.07 -23.62
C GLY A 244 2.77 -12.52 -22.71
N PHE A 245 2.80 -12.87 -21.42
CA PHE A 245 3.92 -12.59 -20.52
C PHE A 245 4.84 -13.82 -20.32
N TRP A 246 4.64 -14.91 -21.06
CA TRP A 246 5.44 -16.12 -20.86
C TRP A 246 6.86 -15.94 -21.41
N TRP A 247 7.86 -16.34 -20.63
CA TRP A 247 9.27 -16.13 -20.92
C TRP A 247 10.00 -17.47 -21.04
N TYR A 248 10.94 -17.54 -21.97
CA TYR A 248 11.87 -18.68 -22.06
C TYR A 248 13.04 -18.54 -21.09
N ASP A 249 13.53 -17.31 -20.92
CA ASP A 249 14.62 -16.96 -20.02
C ASP A 249 14.19 -15.77 -19.14
N ILE A 250 14.26 -15.95 -17.82
CA ILE A 250 13.88 -14.94 -16.84
C ILE A 250 14.98 -13.90 -16.60
N TYR A 251 16.13 -14.03 -17.27
CA TYR A 251 17.25 -13.07 -17.22
C TYR A 251 17.44 -12.32 -18.55
N ASP A 252 16.56 -12.54 -19.53
CA ASP A 252 16.58 -11.82 -20.81
C ASP A 252 15.69 -10.57 -20.73
N THR A 253 16.29 -9.40 -20.98
CA THR A 253 15.58 -8.11 -20.94
C THR A 253 14.51 -7.99 -22.01
N ALA A 254 14.71 -8.55 -23.20
CA ALA A 254 13.71 -8.51 -24.26
C ALA A 254 12.48 -9.33 -23.89
N GLU A 255 12.67 -10.49 -23.25
CA GLU A 255 11.58 -11.36 -22.80
C GLU A 255 10.79 -10.72 -21.65
N MET A 256 11.46 -10.17 -20.63
CA MET A 256 10.76 -9.59 -19.48
C MET A 256 10.13 -8.23 -19.75
N SER A 257 10.73 -7.40 -20.60
CA SER A 257 10.23 -6.03 -20.85
C SER A 257 9.03 -5.97 -21.77
N ARG A 258 8.80 -7.02 -22.57
CA ARG A 258 7.82 -7.01 -23.64
C ARG A 258 6.71 -8.01 -23.37
N TYR A 259 5.54 -7.62 -23.82
CA TYR A 259 4.46 -8.54 -24.07
C TYR A 259 4.65 -9.19 -25.44
N HIS A 260 4.21 -10.44 -25.55
CA HIS A 260 4.35 -11.29 -26.72
C HIS A 260 2.97 -11.71 -27.23
N PRO A 261 2.29 -10.87 -28.04
CA PRO A 261 0.96 -11.21 -28.59
C PRO A 261 0.96 -12.53 -29.35
N GLU A 262 2.08 -12.88 -29.99
CA GLU A 262 2.25 -14.15 -30.71
C GLU A 262 2.17 -15.39 -29.82
N ARG A 263 2.24 -15.22 -28.49
CA ARG A 263 2.23 -16.30 -27.51
C ARG A 263 0.89 -16.49 -26.80
N GLU A 264 -0.08 -15.58 -26.96
CA GLU A 264 -1.35 -15.61 -26.21
C GLU A 264 -2.05 -16.98 -26.23
N PHE A 265 -2.04 -17.66 -27.38
CA PHE A 265 -2.71 -18.95 -27.57
C PHE A 265 -1.84 -20.17 -27.26
N LEU A 266 -0.56 -19.98 -26.88
CA LEU A 266 0.30 -21.10 -26.48
C LEU A 266 -0.22 -21.79 -25.22
N GLY A 267 -0.91 -21.05 -24.34
CA GLY A 267 -1.49 -21.61 -23.13
C GLY A 267 -2.45 -22.74 -23.41
N GLU A 268 -3.32 -22.59 -24.41
CA GLU A 268 -4.31 -23.62 -24.74
C GLU A 268 -3.65 -24.90 -25.24
N SER A 269 -2.62 -24.76 -26.07
CA SER A 269 -1.86 -25.90 -26.59
C SER A 269 -0.99 -26.58 -25.54
N LEU A 270 -0.34 -25.82 -24.65
CA LEU A 270 0.62 -26.35 -23.68
C LEU A 270 -0.05 -26.90 -22.42
N LEU A 271 -1.19 -26.33 -22.02
CA LEU A 271 -1.99 -26.82 -20.90
C LEU A 271 -3.09 -27.81 -21.35
N ASN A 272 -3.31 -27.95 -22.67
CA ASN A 272 -4.38 -28.75 -23.26
C ASN A 272 -5.76 -28.39 -22.67
N ILE A 273 -6.06 -27.09 -22.62
CA ILE A 273 -7.29 -26.54 -22.02
C ILE A 273 -7.67 -25.21 -22.65
N ASP A 274 -8.96 -24.96 -22.87
CA ASP A 274 -9.42 -23.66 -23.38
C ASP A 274 -9.27 -22.56 -22.33
N MET A 275 -8.96 -21.34 -22.76
CA MET A 275 -8.94 -20.17 -21.87
C MET A 275 -10.32 -19.94 -21.23
N ALA A 276 -10.36 -19.74 -19.92
CA ALA A 276 -11.59 -19.40 -19.20
C ALA A 276 -11.33 -18.65 -17.89
N TYR A 277 -12.28 -17.79 -17.52
CA TYR A 277 -12.30 -17.11 -16.23
C TYR A 277 -13.32 -17.80 -15.32
N PHE A 278 -12.87 -18.61 -14.36
CA PHE A 278 -13.73 -19.35 -13.43
C PHE A 278 -14.92 -20.08 -14.11
N GLY A 279 -14.63 -20.73 -15.25
CA GLY A 279 -15.62 -21.46 -16.05
C GLY A 279 -16.36 -20.65 -17.12
N ILE A 280 -16.12 -19.34 -17.21
CA ILE A 280 -16.60 -18.48 -18.31
C ILE A 280 -15.58 -18.54 -19.45
N PRO A 281 -15.91 -19.14 -20.62
CA PRO A 281 -14.97 -19.24 -21.74
C PRO A 281 -14.48 -17.87 -22.22
N MET A 282 -13.20 -17.78 -22.58
CA MET A 282 -12.57 -16.58 -23.13
C MET A 282 -11.96 -16.88 -24.49
N ALA A 283 -12.31 -16.10 -25.52
CA ALA A 283 -11.72 -16.25 -26.85
C ALA A 283 -10.33 -15.59 -26.99
N SER A 284 -9.96 -14.71 -26.06
CA SER A 284 -8.69 -13.99 -26.03
C SER A 284 -8.47 -13.39 -24.64
N PRO A 285 -7.20 -13.13 -24.23
CA PRO A 285 -6.88 -12.38 -23.01
C PRO A 285 -7.60 -11.04 -22.88
N THR A 286 -8.03 -10.40 -23.98
CA THR A 286 -8.74 -9.10 -23.97
C THR A 286 -10.01 -9.11 -23.12
N ALA A 287 -10.66 -10.27 -22.94
CA ALA A 287 -11.88 -10.38 -22.14
C ALA A 287 -11.61 -10.30 -20.63
N LEU A 288 -10.38 -10.56 -20.18
CA LEU A 288 -10.04 -10.77 -18.78
C LEU A 288 -10.37 -9.55 -17.90
N GLY A 289 -9.99 -8.34 -18.34
CA GLY A 289 -10.23 -7.13 -17.57
C GLY A 289 -11.71 -6.86 -17.30
N GLY A 290 -12.54 -7.04 -18.33
CA GLY A 290 -14.00 -6.88 -18.20
C GLY A 290 -14.64 -7.94 -17.30
N LEU A 291 -14.15 -9.18 -17.35
CA LEU A 291 -14.64 -10.28 -16.49
C LEU A 291 -14.26 -10.08 -15.02
N VAL A 292 -13.02 -9.66 -14.74
CA VAL A 292 -12.58 -9.31 -13.37
C VAL A 292 -13.38 -8.11 -12.83
N ALA A 293 -13.57 -7.07 -13.64
CA ALA A 293 -14.33 -5.88 -13.25
C ALA A 293 -15.80 -6.16 -12.92
N GLN A 294 -16.41 -7.15 -13.58
CA GLN A 294 -17.80 -7.56 -13.36
C GLN A 294 -17.95 -8.60 -12.24
N ASP A 295 -16.85 -9.17 -11.75
CA ASP A 295 -16.88 -10.16 -10.68
C ASP A 295 -17.13 -9.47 -9.33
N PRO A 296 -18.22 -9.79 -8.60
CA PRO A 296 -18.49 -9.20 -7.29
C PRO A 296 -17.36 -9.41 -6.28
N ARG A 297 -16.57 -10.50 -6.42
CA ARG A 297 -15.41 -10.76 -5.57
C ARG A 297 -14.35 -9.68 -5.71
N PHE A 298 -14.26 -9.01 -6.86
CA PHE A 298 -13.29 -7.94 -7.09
C PHE A 298 -13.52 -6.73 -6.17
N THR A 299 -14.75 -6.25 -6.15
CA THR A 299 -15.13 -5.07 -5.36
C THR A 299 -15.28 -5.41 -3.87
N GLN A 300 -15.71 -6.63 -3.54
CA GLN A 300 -15.68 -7.15 -2.16
C GLN A 300 -14.24 -7.26 -1.63
N CYS A 301 -13.32 -7.83 -2.41
CA CYS A 301 -11.92 -7.94 -2.02
C CYS A 301 -11.26 -6.56 -1.86
N THR A 302 -11.59 -5.61 -2.75
CA THR A 302 -11.15 -4.22 -2.61
C THR A 302 -11.64 -3.62 -1.29
N THR A 303 -12.94 -3.74 -1.00
CA THR A 303 -13.55 -3.24 0.24
C THR A 303 -12.82 -3.79 1.47
N LYS A 304 -12.60 -5.11 1.47
CA LYS A 304 -11.88 -5.82 2.53
C LYS A 304 -10.45 -5.32 2.71
N ARG A 305 -9.71 -5.15 1.62
CA ARG A 305 -8.30 -4.74 1.66
C ARG A 305 -8.12 -3.29 2.09
N ILE A 306 -9.00 -2.38 1.66
CA ILE A 306 -8.99 -0.98 2.12
C ILE A 306 -9.34 -0.93 3.61
N TYR A 307 -10.38 -1.65 4.05
CA TYR A 307 -10.72 -1.75 5.47
C TYR A 307 -9.53 -2.24 6.29
N HIS A 308 -8.90 -3.35 5.89
CA HIS A 308 -7.74 -3.89 6.58
C HIS A 308 -6.54 -2.93 6.57
N ALA A 309 -6.27 -2.23 5.46
CA ALA A 309 -5.20 -1.25 5.36
C ALA A 309 -5.41 -0.04 6.28
N LEU A 310 -6.67 0.37 6.48
CA LEU A 310 -7.04 1.49 7.34
C LEU A 310 -7.28 1.09 8.79
N THR A 311 -7.55 -0.17 9.11
CA THR A 311 -7.90 -0.60 10.48
C THR A 311 -6.86 -1.51 11.13
N HIS A 312 -6.08 -2.21 10.33
CA HIS A 312 -5.24 -3.35 10.76
C HIS A 312 -6.05 -4.48 11.42
N VAL A 313 -7.37 -4.51 11.24
CA VAL A 313 -8.24 -5.57 11.78
C VAL A 313 -8.26 -6.75 10.82
N ASP A 314 -8.07 -7.94 11.38
CA ASP A 314 -8.00 -9.19 10.61
C ASP A 314 -9.34 -9.60 9.98
N ASP A 315 -9.21 -10.41 8.94
CA ASP A 315 -10.28 -10.84 8.04
C ASP A 315 -11.49 -11.51 8.71
N THR A 316 -11.30 -12.16 9.85
CA THR A 316 -12.36 -12.91 10.55
C THR A 316 -13.49 -12.03 11.03
N LYS A 317 -13.24 -10.72 11.21
CA LYS A 317 -14.23 -9.73 11.63
C LYS A 317 -14.85 -8.96 10.46
N PHE A 318 -14.39 -9.18 9.24
CA PHE A 318 -14.85 -8.40 8.08
C PHE A 318 -16.26 -8.80 7.61
N ALA A 319 -16.68 -10.05 7.83
CA ALA A 319 -18.00 -10.52 7.40
C ALA A 319 -19.17 -9.68 7.97
N GLU A 320 -18.97 -9.05 9.12
CA GLU A 320 -19.94 -8.16 9.77
C GLU A 320 -20.01 -6.77 9.13
N LYS A 321 -19.14 -6.46 8.17
CA LYS A 321 -18.98 -5.15 7.51
C LYS A 321 -19.47 -5.14 6.07
N GLN A 322 -20.41 -6.03 5.72
CA GLN A 322 -21.00 -6.11 4.38
C GLN A 322 -21.59 -4.78 3.90
N HIS A 323 -22.11 -3.94 4.80
CA HIS A 323 -22.61 -2.60 4.46
C HIS A 323 -21.56 -1.70 3.78
N LEU A 324 -20.26 -1.91 4.04
CA LEU A 324 -19.19 -1.11 3.41
C LEU A 324 -19.12 -1.38 1.90
N HIS A 325 -19.38 -2.63 1.51
CA HIS A 325 -19.43 -3.00 0.09
C HIS A 325 -20.66 -2.37 -0.58
N GLU A 326 -21.80 -2.30 0.11
CA GLU A 326 -23.01 -1.61 -0.40
C GLU A 326 -22.75 -0.11 -0.61
N ILE A 327 -22.04 0.55 0.30
CA ILE A 327 -21.64 1.96 0.16
C ILE A 327 -20.67 2.14 -1.02
N PHE A 328 -19.74 1.21 -1.18
CA PHE A 328 -18.83 1.21 -2.32
C PHE A 328 -19.59 1.06 -3.65
N GLU A 329 -20.61 0.19 -3.71
CA GLU A 329 -21.47 0.06 -4.89
C GLU A 329 -22.33 1.30 -5.14
N GLN A 330 -22.98 1.84 -4.11
CA GLN A 330 -23.86 3.02 -4.21
C GLN A 330 -23.12 4.29 -4.61
N SER A 331 -21.82 4.36 -4.33
CA SER A 331 -20.97 5.47 -4.75
C SER A 331 -20.46 5.33 -6.18
N ASP A 332 -20.83 4.29 -6.94
CA ASP A 332 -20.21 3.93 -8.23
C ASP A 332 -18.72 3.57 -8.08
N PHE A 333 -18.40 2.78 -7.05
CA PHE A 333 -17.08 2.22 -6.78
C PHE A 333 -15.98 3.27 -6.53
N ARG A 334 -16.31 4.29 -5.72
CA ARG A 334 -15.39 5.38 -5.35
C ARG A 334 -14.64 5.01 -4.09
N ILE A 335 -13.31 5.00 -4.17
CA ILE A 335 -12.47 4.69 -3.01
C ILE A 335 -12.62 5.76 -1.93
N SER A 336 -12.79 7.04 -2.30
CA SER A 336 -12.96 8.12 -1.32
C SER A 336 -14.19 7.92 -0.43
N ALA A 337 -15.32 7.49 -1.00
CA ALA A 337 -16.56 7.23 -0.27
C ALA A 337 -16.37 6.08 0.72
N LEU A 338 -15.71 5.00 0.31
CA LEU A 338 -15.38 3.88 1.17
C LEU A 338 -14.45 4.30 2.32
N ILE A 339 -13.40 5.08 2.04
CA ILE A 339 -12.46 5.58 3.06
C ILE A 339 -13.21 6.43 4.09
N LYS A 340 -14.01 7.41 3.65
CA LYS A 340 -14.78 8.31 4.52
C LYS A 340 -15.71 7.53 5.44
N GLU A 341 -16.37 6.51 4.91
CA GLU A 341 -17.25 5.68 5.73
C GLU A 341 -16.44 4.93 6.79
N ILE A 342 -15.36 4.25 6.41
CA ILE A 342 -14.54 3.44 7.33
C ILE A 342 -14.04 4.28 8.51
N VAL A 343 -13.52 5.47 8.24
CA VAL A 343 -12.92 6.31 9.27
C VAL A 343 -13.94 6.98 10.20
N LYS A 344 -15.23 6.97 9.85
CA LYS A 344 -16.32 7.49 10.70
C LYS A 344 -16.94 6.43 11.60
N MET A 345 -16.62 5.16 11.38
CA MET A 345 -17.20 4.07 12.17
C MET A 345 -16.74 4.15 13.64
N PRO A 346 -17.62 3.93 14.63
CA PRO A 346 -17.21 3.85 16.04
C PRO A 346 -16.09 2.81 16.26
N THR A 347 -16.21 1.66 15.59
CA THR A 347 -15.18 0.60 15.64
C THR A 347 -13.82 1.00 15.08
N PHE A 348 -13.69 2.09 14.34
CA PHE A 348 -12.40 2.63 13.92
C PHE A 348 -11.72 3.40 15.07
N HIS A 349 -12.50 4.11 15.87
CA HIS A 349 -12.01 4.96 16.96
C HIS A 349 -11.82 4.22 18.28
N GLU A 350 -12.61 3.17 18.52
CA GLU A 350 -12.55 2.35 19.74
C GLU A 350 -11.42 1.29 19.71
N GLN A 351 -10.63 1.23 18.63
CA GLN A 351 -9.52 0.27 18.50
C GLN A 351 -8.41 0.56 19.51
N GLU A 352 -7.77 -0.51 19.99
CA GLU A 352 -6.52 -0.39 20.74
C GLU A 352 -5.45 0.34 19.92
N ASN A 353 -4.56 1.05 20.61
CA ASN A 353 -3.47 1.77 19.97
C ASN A 353 -2.65 0.84 19.09
N ARG A 354 -2.54 1.18 17.81
CA ARG A 354 -1.82 0.36 16.82
C ARG A 354 -0.56 1.04 16.36
N ILE A 355 0.45 0.25 16.07
CA ILE A 355 1.77 0.77 15.68
C ILE A 355 1.70 1.34 14.25
N LEU A 356 2.31 2.52 14.04
CA LEU A 356 2.47 3.09 12.72
C LEU A 356 3.33 2.20 11.82
N THR A 357 2.92 2.05 10.56
CA THR A 357 3.74 1.43 9.52
C THR A 357 5.03 2.23 9.29
N ALA A 358 6.04 1.60 8.67
CA ALA A 358 7.28 2.29 8.33
C ALA A 358 7.03 3.55 7.48
N GLN A 359 6.10 3.46 6.52
CA GLN A 359 5.71 4.58 5.65
C GLN A 359 5.06 5.72 6.44
N GLN A 360 4.09 5.43 7.31
CA GLN A 360 3.41 6.45 8.12
C GLN A 360 4.40 7.14 9.06
N LEU A 361 5.31 6.38 9.67
CA LEU A 361 6.35 6.94 10.51
C LEU A 361 7.30 7.85 9.71
N ALA A 362 7.73 7.42 8.52
CA ALA A 362 8.58 8.23 7.64
C ALA A 362 7.87 9.53 7.23
N SER A 363 6.62 9.44 6.76
CA SER A 363 5.84 10.60 6.31
C SER A 363 5.54 11.56 7.45
N SER A 364 5.22 11.05 8.64
CA SER A 364 4.99 11.88 9.84
C SER A 364 6.26 12.62 10.29
N ILE A 365 7.42 11.97 10.20
CA ILE A 365 8.70 12.63 10.50
C ILE A 365 9.04 13.67 9.43
N GLU A 366 8.90 13.33 8.14
CA GLU A 366 9.15 14.24 7.02
C GLU A 366 8.26 15.49 7.12
N GLU A 367 6.95 15.33 7.30
CA GLU A 367 6.00 16.45 7.40
C GLU A 367 6.30 17.34 8.63
N LEU A 368 6.58 16.72 9.78
CA LEU A 368 6.78 17.45 11.03
C LEU A 368 8.12 18.20 11.06
N THR A 369 9.18 17.58 10.52
CA THR A 369 10.57 18.02 10.75
C THR A 369 11.31 18.45 9.48
N GLY A 370 10.77 18.10 8.30
CA GLY A 370 11.48 18.19 7.01
C GLY A 370 12.60 17.16 6.82
N PHE A 371 12.79 16.25 7.78
CA PHE A 371 13.88 15.28 7.74
C PHE A 371 13.49 14.04 6.92
N VAL A 372 14.29 13.75 5.89
CA VAL A 372 14.25 12.48 5.15
C VAL A 372 15.58 11.76 5.38
N TRP A 373 15.52 10.50 5.80
CA TRP A 373 16.74 9.74 6.06
C TRP A 373 17.25 9.08 4.78
N THR A 374 18.21 9.73 4.13
CA THR A 374 18.87 9.21 2.93
C THR A 374 20.36 8.94 3.14
N GLU A 375 20.90 7.99 2.38
CA GLU A 375 22.34 7.72 2.24
C GLU A 375 22.58 7.27 0.79
N ASP A 376 23.52 7.91 0.08
CA ASP A 376 23.78 7.67 -1.35
C ASP A 376 22.52 7.66 -2.24
N ASN A 377 21.61 8.62 -2.02
CA ASN A 377 20.29 8.76 -2.66
C ASN A 377 19.26 7.66 -2.33
N ILE A 378 19.54 6.80 -1.35
CA ILE A 378 18.64 5.71 -0.97
C ILE A 378 17.82 6.12 0.25
N HIS A 379 16.50 6.02 0.14
CA HIS A 379 15.60 6.27 1.27
C HIS A 379 15.65 5.12 2.26
N LEU A 380 16.36 5.32 3.38
CA LEU A 380 16.65 4.23 4.32
C LEU A 380 15.41 3.71 5.05
N LEU A 381 14.29 4.43 5.06
CA LEU A 381 13.04 3.93 5.65
C LEU A 381 12.17 3.17 4.65
N GLU A 382 12.51 3.22 3.36
CA GLU A 382 11.75 2.59 2.28
C GLU A 382 12.51 1.44 1.61
N ASN A 383 13.75 1.17 2.01
CA ASN A 383 14.59 0.09 1.51
C ASN A 383 14.79 -1.02 2.58
N ASP A 384 14.79 -2.28 2.15
CA ASP A 384 14.95 -3.51 2.94
C ASP A 384 16.35 -4.12 2.89
N ILE A 385 17.13 -3.90 1.82
CA ILE A 385 18.46 -4.50 1.66
C ILE A 385 19.50 -3.75 2.49
N ILE A 386 19.59 -2.43 2.30
CA ILE A 386 20.54 -1.57 3.01
C ILE A 386 19.86 -0.65 4.03
N GLY A 387 18.54 -0.49 3.92
CA GLY A 387 17.74 0.34 4.80
C GLY A 387 17.24 -0.37 6.06
N TYR A 388 16.34 0.32 6.75
CA TYR A 388 15.74 -0.06 8.02
C TYR A 388 14.24 -0.37 7.91
N ARG A 389 13.66 -0.46 6.70
CA ARG A 389 12.23 -0.73 6.50
C ARG A 389 11.78 -2.00 7.23
N LYS A 390 12.50 -3.11 7.03
CA LYS A 390 12.27 -4.38 7.78
C LYS A 390 12.46 -4.24 9.28
N MET A 391 13.44 -3.46 9.73
CA MET A 391 13.68 -3.26 11.16
C MET A 391 12.52 -2.50 11.83
N LEU A 392 11.86 -1.61 11.08
CA LEU A 392 10.62 -0.98 11.50
C LEU A 392 9.40 -1.90 11.37
N GLY A 393 9.53 -3.11 10.84
CA GLY A 393 8.41 -4.03 10.63
C GLY A 393 7.67 -3.84 9.31
N GLY A 394 8.26 -3.17 8.32
CA GLY A 394 7.76 -3.21 6.95
C GLY A 394 7.92 -4.60 6.30
N ALA A 395 7.15 -4.85 5.25
CA ALA A 395 7.27 -6.03 4.40
C ALA A 395 8.30 -5.78 3.29
N ASP A 396 9.11 -6.77 2.94
CA ASP A 396 10.03 -6.71 1.79
C ASP A 396 9.42 -7.26 0.50
N GLY A 397 8.18 -7.73 0.60
CA GLY A 397 7.43 -8.28 -0.49
C GLY A 397 7.91 -9.66 -0.95
N LEU A 398 9.11 -10.15 -0.58
CA LEU A 398 9.70 -11.43 -1.00
C LEU A 398 9.66 -12.49 0.11
N GLU A 399 10.38 -12.25 1.21
CA GLU A 399 10.51 -13.16 2.35
C GLU A 399 9.54 -12.74 3.47
N ILE A 400 9.42 -11.43 3.70
CA ILE A 400 8.49 -10.83 4.64
C ILE A 400 7.34 -10.26 3.83
N THR A 401 6.24 -11.02 3.77
CA THR A 401 5.07 -10.68 2.93
C THR A 401 3.94 -9.97 3.69
N SER A 402 4.12 -9.73 4.99
CA SER A 402 3.17 -9.01 5.85
C SER A 402 3.93 -8.13 6.84
N PRO A 403 3.49 -6.88 7.08
CA PRO A 403 4.11 -6.01 8.08
C PRO A 403 4.02 -6.59 9.50
N ALA A 404 5.08 -6.39 10.29
CA ALA A 404 5.08 -6.72 11.71
C ALA A 404 4.32 -5.64 12.50
N ARG A 405 3.31 -6.08 13.26
CA ARG A 405 2.43 -5.20 14.05
C ARG A 405 2.81 -5.09 15.52
N GLN A 406 3.90 -5.74 15.92
CA GLN A 406 4.38 -5.77 17.30
C GLN A 406 5.73 -5.05 17.39
N THR A 407 6.02 -4.48 18.56
CA THR A 407 7.33 -3.87 18.83
C THR A 407 8.43 -4.92 18.86
N SER A 408 9.58 -4.60 18.27
CA SER A 408 10.79 -5.42 18.35
C SER A 408 11.98 -4.57 18.83
N ILE A 409 13.05 -5.21 19.28
CA ILE A 409 14.30 -4.52 19.65
C ILE A 409 14.85 -3.74 18.44
N SER A 410 14.85 -4.33 17.25
CA SER A 410 15.31 -3.69 16.02
C SER A 410 14.49 -2.44 15.68
N ARG A 411 13.17 -2.47 15.90
CA ARG A 411 12.30 -1.30 15.72
C ARG A 411 12.67 -0.19 16.69
N GLN A 412 12.86 -0.51 17.97
CA GLN A 412 13.21 0.48 18.99
C GLN A 412 14.59 1.12 18.75
N LEU A 413 15.57 0.34 18.31
CA LEU A 413 16.89 0.87 17.93
C LEU A 413 16.81 1.80 16.72
N THR A 414 16.04 1.40 15.70
CA THR A 414 15.82 2.22 14.50
C THR A 414 15.09 3.51 14.84
N LEU A 415 13.97 3.43 15.57
CA LEU A 415 13.22 4.57 16.07
C LEU A 415 14.12 5.53 16.82
N LYS A 416 14.93 5.02 17.76
CA LYS A 416 15.86 5.84 18.52
C LYS A 416 16.82 6.61 17.62
N ARG A 417 17.39 5.98 16.59
CA ARG A 417 18.35 6.64 15.70
C ARG A 417 17.67 7.63 14.74
N LEU A 418 16.51 7.26 14.20
CA LEU A 418 15.68 8.11 13.35
C LEU A 418 15.32 9.40 14.09
N THR A 419 14.76 9.27 15.29
CA THR A 419 14.24 10.42 16.04
C THR A 419 15.37 11.33 16.53
N GLN A 420 16.54 10.78 16.88
CA GLN A 420 17.72 11.58 17.20
C GLN A 420 18.18 12.42 16.01
N LYS A 421 18.24 11.83 14.81
CA LYS A 421 18.64 12.53 13.59
C LYS A 421 17.59 13.58 13.20
N ALA A 422 16.32 13.21 13.18
CA ALA A 422 15.22 14.11 12.83
C ALA A 422 15.10 15.29 13.80
N ALA A 423 15.19 15.03 15.11
CA ALA A 423 15.13 16.08 16.12
C ALA A 423 16.30 17.07 16.03
N LEU A 424 17.52 16.56 15.79
CA LEU A 424 18.68 17.42 15.59
C LEU A 424 18.53 18.28 14.33
N TYR A 425 18.14 17.67 13.21
CA TYR A 425 17.88 18.38 11.96
C TYR A 425 16.83 19.47 12.13
N TRP A 426 15.74 19.17 12.83
CA TRP A 426 14.64 20.11 13.05
C TRP A 426 15.07 21.29 13.92
N ALA A 427 15.74 21.03 15.05
CA ALA A 427 16.24 22.08 15.93
C ALA A 427 17.21 23.02 15.19
N GLN A 428 18.12 22.47 14.37
CA GLN A 428 19.03 23.25 13.53
C GLN A 428 18.29 24.07 12.47
N THR A 429 17.25 23.51 11.86
CA THR A 429 16.43 24.22 10.87
C THR A 429 15.70 25.42 11.50
N LEU A 430 15.11 25.22 12.67
CA LEU A 430 14.47 26.30 13.43
C LEU A 430 15.49 27.37 13.86
N GLU A 431 16.70 26.97 14.26
CA GLU A 431 17.78 27.90 14.61
C GLU A 431 18.20 28.74 13.39
N ASN A 432 18.45 28.09 12.25
CA ASN A 432 18.83 28.75 11.00
C ASN A 432 17.77 29.74 10.50
N ASN A 433 16.48 29.45 10.75
CA ASN A 433 15.36 30.30 10.40
C ASN A 433 15.08 31.40 11.46
N ASN A 434 15.85 31.45 12.56
CA ASN A 434 15.61 32.32 13.72
C ASN A 434 14.22 32.15 14.36
N THR A 435 13.64 30.95 14.25
CA THR A 435 12.35 30.59 14.84
C THR A 435 12.49 29.68 16.05
N LEU A 436 13.72 29.25 16.41
CA LEU A 436 13.98 28.46 17.60
C LEU A 436 13.91 29.34 18.86
N PRO A 437 12.97 29.09 19.80
CA PRO A 437 12.91 29.85 21.03
C PRO A 437 14.15 29.63 21.89
N SER A 438 14.62 30.69 22.57
CA SER A 438 15.76 30.62 23.50
C SER A 438 15.43 29.89 24.82
N SER A 439 14.16 29.60 25.05
CA SER A 439 13.63 28.88 26.21
C SER A 439 12.33 28.18 25.82
N LEU A 440 11.82 27.29 26.67
CA LEU A 440 10.50 26.69 26.50
C LEU A 440 9.39 27.73 26.76
N GLN A 441 9.08 28.52 25.73
CA GLN A 441 7.94 29.43 25.75
C GLN A 441 6.64 28.64 25.77
N GLU A 442 5.67 29.08 26.56
CA GLU A 442 4.44 28.32 26.82
C GLU A 442 3.68 27.96 25.56
N ASP A 443 3.34 28.97 24.75
CA ASP A 443 2.48 28.80 23.59
C ASP A 443 3.16 27.88 22.56
N PHE A 444 4.45 28.11 22.30
CA PHE A 444 5.23 27.27 21.39
C PHE A 444 5.32 25.81 21.89
N TYR A 445 5.51 25.62 23.18
CA TYR A 445 5.56 24.29 23.80
C TYR A 445 4.22 23.56 23.67
N GLN A 446 3.12 24.23 24.02
CA GLN A 446 1.78 23.62 23.97
C GLN A 446 1.36 23.31 22.54
N ASP A 447 1.60 24.22 21.58
CA ASP A 447 1.33 23.97 20.17
C ASP A 447 2.14 22.77 19.67
N LEU A 448 3.43 22.71 19.99
CA LEU A 448 4.25 21.59 19.53
C LEU A 448 3.85 20.25 20.14
N PHE A 449 3.52 20.26 21.43
CA PHE A 449 3.05 19.09 22.16
C PHE A 449 1.71 18.60 21.61
N MET A 450 0.76 19.53 21.41
CA MET A 450 -0.54 19.29 20.79
C MET A 450 -0.37 18.71 19.38
N ARG A 451 0.55 19.23 18.57
CA ARG A 451 0.80 18.72 17.22
C ARG A 451 1.26 17.26 17.22
N ILE A 452 2.11 16.88 18.18
CA ILE A 452 2.71 15.54 18.26
C ILE A 452 1.72 14.52 18.84
N TYR A 453 1.02 14.89 19.91
CA TYR A 453 0.21 13.97 20.72
C TYR A 453 -1.30 14.10 20.50
N GLY A 454 -1.77 15.21 19.92
CA GLY A 454 -3.19 15.50 19.74
C GLY A 454 -3.91 15.90 21.04
N GLU A 455 -3.17 16.18 22.11
CA GLU A 455 -3.69 16.63 23.40
C GLU A 455 -2.72 17.62 24.06
N PRO A 456 -3.19 18.54 24.92
CA PRO A 456 -2.33 19.47 25.63
C PRO A 456 -1.48 18.76 26.69
N ALA A 457 -0.31 19.32 26.98
CA ALA A 457 0.55 18.75 28.02
C ALA A 457 -0.04 18.98 29.42
N THR A 458 0.08 17.96 30.28
CA THR A 458 -0.19 18.15 31.71
C THR A 458 0.89 19.01 32.37
N ASP A 459 0.54 19.71 33.45
CA ASP A 459 1.49 20.50 34.24
C ASP A 459 2.70 19.67 34.70
N GLN A 460 2.45 18.41 35.10
CA GLN A 460 3.51 17.49 35.50
C GLN A 460 4.45 17.16 34.34
N ARG A 461 3.91 16.88 33.15
CA ARG A 461 4.74 16.57 31.98
C ARG A 461 5.61 17.76 31.59
N LYS A 462 5.01 18.95 31.58
CA LYS A 462 5.70 20.20 31.27
C LYS A 462 6.83 20.52 32.25
N GLU A 463 6.60 20.33 33.55
CA GLU A 463 7.65 20.54 34.56
C GLU A 463 8.85 19.61 34.34
N LEU A 464 8.61 18.33 34.02
CA LEU A 464 9.66 17.36 33.70
C LEU A 464 10.43 17.74 32.43
N ASP A 465 9.72 18.13 31.38
CA ASP A 465 10.32 18.53 30.11
C ASP A 465 11.14 19.83 30.27
N LEU A 466 10.68 20.78 31.10
CA LEU A 466 11.39 22.01 31.44
C LEU A 466 12.67 21.73 32.23
N GLN A 467 12.61 20.86 33.24
CA GLN A 467 13.78 20.47 34.04
C GLN A 467 14.86 19.84 33.16
N MET A 468 14.48 18.90 32.29
CA MET A 468 15.42 18.27 31.35
C MET A 468 16.02 19.30 30.38
N PHE A 469 15.19 20.19 29.84
CA PHE A 469 15.62 21.21 28.89
C PHE A 469 16.64 22.17 29.50
N ILE A 470 16.35 22.71 30.70
CA ILE A 470 17.26 23.63 31.40
C ILE A 470 18.59 22.94 31.69
N GLN A 471 18.57 21.70 32.21
CA GLN A 471 19.80 20.97 32.51
C GLN A 471 20.69 20.81 31.27
N ILE A 472 20.12 20.42 30.14
CA ILE A 472 20.88 20.25 28.89
C ILE A 472 21.34 21.61 28.35
N GLN A 473 20.52 22.64 28.45
CA GLN A 473 20.86 23.98 27.99
C GLN A 473 22.04 24.57 28.78
N GLU A 474 22.11 24.33 30.09
CA GLU A 474 23.20 24.79 30.97
C GLU A 474 24.53 24.08 30.67
N GLU A 475 24.50 22.78 30.34
CA GLU A 475 25.69 21.99 30.04
C GLU A 475 26.15 22.11 28.58
N HIS A 476 25.24 22.51 27.68
CA HIS A 476 25.44 22.44 26.24
C HIS A 476 24.95 23.71 25.52
N SER A 477 24.07 23.57 24.52
CA SER A 477 23.52 24.66 23.71
C SER A 477 22.01 24.58 23.65
N ASN A 478 21.36 25.71 23.34
CA ASN A 478 19.91 25.78 23.15
C ASN A 478 19.41 24.75 22.10
N THR A 479 20.14 24.63 20.98
CA THR A 479 19.83 23.68 19.91
C THR A 479 19.94 22.23 20.38
N GLN A 480 20.93 21.91 21.22
CA GLN A 480 21.06 20.57 21.80
C GLN A 480 19.97 20.27 22.84
N ALA A 481 19.53 21.27 23.60
CA ALA A 481 18.40 21.13 24.53
C ALA A 481 17.09 20.81 23.77
N TRP A 482 16.78 21.57 22.72
CA TRP A 482 15.63 21.31 21.85
C TRP A 482 15.73 19.97 21.12
N ALA A 483 16.88 19.65 20.52
CA ALA A 483 17.07 18.37 19.84
C ALA A 483 16.89 17.18 20.80
N SER A 484 17.33 17.31 22.05
CA SER A 484 17.17 16.26 23.06
C SER A 484 15.72 16.09 23.48
N LEU A 485 15.01 17.19 23.74
CA LEU A 485 13.58 17.19 24.09
C LEU A 485 12.74 16.58 22.96
N LEU A 486 12.89 17.07 21.74
CA LEU A 486 12.22 16.56 20.55
C LEU A 486 12.53 15.08 20.31
N SER A 487 13.79 14.66 20.50
CA SER A 487 14.16 13.24 20.37
C SER A 487 13.45 12.37 21.40
N VAL A 488 13.24 12.84 22.63
CA VAL A 488 12.44 12.12 23.63
C VAL A 488 10.98 12.04 23.17
N TRP A 489 10.40 13.15 22.74
CA TRP A 489 9.00 13.20 22.34
C TRP A 489 8.67 12.27 21.17
N LEU A 490 9.48 12.31 20.12
CA LEU A 490 9.30 11.45 18.94
C LEU A 490 9.57 9.95 19.22
N ARG A 491 10.17 9.60 20.37
CA ARG A 491 10.32 8.20 20.81
C ARG A 491 9.17 7.70 21.68
N ASP A 492 8.35 8.62 22.18
CA ASP A 492 7.21 8.28 23.02
C ASP A 492 6.24 7.38 22.23
N PRO A 493 5.76 6.27 22.81
CA PRO A 493 4.76 5.41 22.18
C PRO A 493 3.55 6.14 21.63
N LEU A 494 3.13 7.24 22.25
CA LEU A 494 2.01 8.04 21.76
C LEU A 494 2.28 8.67 20.39
N PHE A 495 3.55 8.95 20.03
CA PHE A 495 3.88 9.49 18.71
C PHE A 495 3.79 8.42 17.61
N TRP A 496 4.34 7.23 17.84
CA TRP A 496 4.42 6.18 16.81
C TRP A 496 3.31 5.12 16.91
N SER A 497 2.28 5.39 17.72
CA SER A 497 1.04 4.64 17.71
C SER A 497 -0.14 5.51 17.27
N LEU A 498 -1.18 4.85 16.78
CA LEU A 498 -2.44 5.41 16.34
C LEU A 498 -3.54 5.02 17.30
#